data_AF-A0A8B9RXI3-F1
#
_entry.id   AF-A0A8B9RXI3-F1
#
_cell.length_a   1.000
_cell.length_b   1.000
_cell.length_c   1.000
_cell.angle_alpha   90.00
_cell.angle_beta   90.00
_cell.angle_gamma   90.00
#
_symmetry.space_group_name_H-M   'P 1'
#
loop_
_entity.id
_entity.type
_entity.pdbx_description
1 polymer ?
#
loop_
_entity_poly.entity_id
_entity_poly.type
_entity_poly.pdbx_seq_one_letter_code
_entity_poly.pdbx_strand_id
1 'polypeptide(L)'
;AGTSVAVLQSDTRDHYRTFQMLERLLHAPPRLLQQLLFQIPPSRQAMLVQRYYAFEESFARELLGKKLSKGTKKDLDEISARTGVSIKSCRRQVGTPKLGGTPKSRGAP
;
A
#
# COMPACT_ATOMS: atom_id res chain seq x y z
N ALA A 1 18.88 -1.79 -35.06
CA ALA A 1 17.46 -2.18 -35.28
C ALA A 1 16.64 -1.61 -34.13
N GLY A 2 15.62 -0.79 -34.42
CA GLY A 2 14.74 -0.22 -33.39
C GLY A 2 13.69 -1.24 -32.95
N THR A 3 13.45 -1.35 -31.65
CA THR A 3 12.37 -2.19 -31.09
C THR A 3 11.02 -1.73 -31.65
N SER A 4 10.23 -2.65 -32.21
CA SER A 4 8.93 -2.31 -32.80
C SER A 4 7.97 -1.75 -31.75
N VAL A 5 7.11 -0.80 -32.14
CA VAL A 5 6.07 -0.21 -31.29
C VAL A 5 5.20 -1.28 -30.63
N ALA A 6 4.87 -2.35 -31.36
CA ALA A 6 4.07 -3.46 -30.84
C ALA A 6 4.78 -4.20 -29.68
N VAL A 7 6.09 -4.37 -29.77
CA VAL A 7 6.90 -5.00 -28.72
C VAL A 7 6.92 -4.12 -27.47
N LEU A 8 7.15 -2.81 -27.63
CA LEU A 8 7.15 -1.86 -26.52
C LEU A 8 5.78 -1.79 -25.82
N GLN A 9 4.69 -1.85 -26.58
CA GLN A 9 3.33 -1.88 -26.04
C GLN A 9 3.06 -3.15 -25.23
N SER A 10 3.49 -4.32 -25.73
CA SER A 10 3.36 -5.59 -25.01
C SER A 10 4.17 -5.55 -23.70
N ASP A 11 5.45 -5.16 -23.78
CA ASP A 11 6.33 -5.04 -22.62
C ASP A 11 5.75 -4.10 -21.56
N THR A 12 5.26 -2.93 -21.99
CA THR A 12 4.64 -1.96 -21.09
C THR A 12 3.44 -2.58 -20.37
N ARG A 13 2.57 -3.27 -21.12
CA ARG A 13 1.39 -3.93 -20.55
C ARG A 13 1.76 -5.03 -19.56
N ASP A 14 2.80 -5.79 -19.85
CA ASP A 14 3.27 -6.86 -18.96
C ASP A 14 3.94 -6.31 -17.70
N HIS A 15 4.66 -5.19 -17.80
CA HIS A 15 5.13 -4.45 -16.63
C HIS A 15 3.96 -3.98 -15.76
N TYR A 16 2.91 -3.39 -16.34
CA TYR A 16 1.73 -2.97 -15.55
C TYR A 16 1.07 -4.14 -14.82
N ARG A 17 0.92 -5.29 -15.47
CA ARG A 17 0.38 -6.52 -14.84
C ARG A 17 1.25 -6.99 -13.69
N THR A 18 2.57 -6.99 -13.90
CA THR A 18 3.58 -7.33 -12.89
C THR A 18 3.46 -6.41 -11.67
N PHE A 19 3.36 -5.10 -11.86
CA PHE A 19 3.18 -4.13 -10.78
C PHE A 19 1.87 -4.34 -10.00
N GLN A 20 0.77 -4.65 -10.69
CA GLN A 20 -0.52 -4.95 -10.03
C GLN A 20 -0.41 -6.18 -9.12
N MET A 21 0.36 -7.19 -9.51
CA MET A 21 0.61 -8.37 -8.67
C MET A 21 1.46 -8.03 -7.45
N LEU A 22 2.50 -7.22 -7.64
CA LEU A 22 3.37 -6.75 -6.56
C LEU A 22 2.62 -5.89 -5.53
N GLU A 23 1.75 -4.97 -5.99
CA GLU A 23 0.95 -4.10 -5.12
C GLU A 23 0.10 -4.91 -4.12
N ARG A 24 -0.48 -6.03 -4.56
CA ARG A 24 -1.27 -6.92 -3.68
C ARG A 24 -0.43 -7.54 -2.56
N LEU A 25 0.87 -7.75 -2.77
CA LEU A 25 1.77 -8.25 -1.74
C LEU A 25 2.10 -7.18 -0.71
N LEU A 26 2.11 -5.90 -1.09
CA LEU A 26 2.33 -4.77 -0.17
C LEU A 26 1.19 -4.58 0.82
N HIS A 27 -0.01 -5.10 0.53
CA HIS A 27 -1.12 -5.13 1.50
C HIS A 27 -0.84 -6.05 2.70
N ALA A 28 0.08 -7.01 2.56
CA ALA A 28 0.43 -7.98 3.57
C ALA A 28 1.95 -8.25 3.53
N PRO A 29 2.78 -7.42 4.21
CA PRO A 29 4.24 -7.49 4.14
C PRO A 29 4.86 -8.89 4.33
N PRO A 30 4.35 -9.77 5.22
CA PRO A 30 4.88 -11.14 5.32
C PRO A 30 4.80 -11.94 4.01
N ARG A 31 3.79 -11.69 3.18
CA ARG A 31 3.65 -12.35 1.87
C ARG A 31 4.67 -11.87 0.86
N LEU A 32 5.13 -10.63 0.96
CA LEU A 32 6.21 -10.11 0.11
C LEU A 32 7.55 -10.80 0.41
N LEU A 33 7.78 -11.20 1.67
CA LEU A 33 8.99 -11.90 2.09
C LEU A 33 8.97 -13.39 1.70
N GLN A 34 7.79 -14.02 1.66
CA GLN A 34 7.64 -15.46 1.42
C GLN A 34 7.41 -15.86 -0.04
N GLN A 35 7.06 -14.90 -0.90
CA GLN A 35 6.80 -15.14 -2.31
C GLN A 35 8.08 -15.54 -3.08
N LEU A 36 7.92 -16.34 -4.14
CA LEU A 36 8.99 -16.81 -5.02
C LEU A 36 8.90 -16.27 -6.46
N LEU A 37 7.92 -15.42 -6.73
CA LEU A 37 7.58 -14.90 -8.07
C LEU A 37 8.50 -13.74 -8.50
N PHE A 38 8.90 -12.88 -7.55
CA PHE A 38 9.66 -11.68 -7.80
C PHE A 38 11.05 -11.81 -7.17
N GLN A 39 12.08 -11.66 -8.01
CA GLN A 39 13.48 -11.63 -7.58
C GLN A 39 13.85 -10.22 -7.09
N ILE A 40 13.34 -9.84 -5.91
CA ILE A 40 13.57 -8.53 -5.30
C ILE A 40 14.51 -8.69 -4.10
N PRO A 41 15.69 -8.04 -4.08
CA PRO A 41 16.60 -8.07 -2.94
C PRO A 41 15.92 -7.60 -1.64
N PRO A 42 16.27 -8.16 -0.46
CA PRO A 42 15.64 -7.81 0.82
C PRO A 42 15.64 -6.31 1.13
N SER A 43 16.72 -5.59 0.81
CA SER A 43 16.82 -4.13 1.00
C SER A 43 15.77 -3.36 0.19
N ARG A 44 15.47 -3.81 -1.04
CA ARG A 44 14.43 -3.21 -1.89
C ARG A 44 13.03 -3.59 -1.39
N GLN A 45 12.83 -4.80 -0.87
CA GLN A 45 11.55 -5.18 -0.25
C GLN A 45 11.24 -4.29 0.96
N ALA A 46 12.22 -4.06 1.84
CA ALA A 46 12.08 -3.15 2.97
C ALA A 46 11.75 -1.72 2.53
N MET A 47 12.45 -1.21 1.51
CA MET A 47 12.17 0.11 0.93
C MET A 47 10.75 0.20 0.37
N LEU A 48 10.28 -0.82 -0.37
CA LEU A 48 8.92 -0.85 -0.92
C LEU A 48 7.86 -0.81 0.17
N VAL A 49 8.03 -1.61 1.23
CA VAL A 49 7.11 -1.61 2.38
C VAL A 49 7.12 -0.23 3.07
N GLN A 50 8.30 0.33 3.31
CA GLN A 50 8.45 1.64 3.94
C GLN A 50 7.76 2.74 3.13
N ARG A 51 7.96 2.77 1.81
CA ARG A 51 7.34 3.77 0.93
C ARG A 51 5.84 3.56 0.79
N TYR A 52 5.38 2.32 0.71
CA TYR A 52 3.96 2.01 0.59
C TYR A 52 3.15 2.44 1.83
N TYR A 53 3.72 2.28 3.02
CA TYR A 53 3.10 2.70 4.28
C TYR A 53 3.52 4.09 4.76
N ALA A 54 4.31 4.82 3.97
CA ALA A 54 4.64 6.20 4.28
C ALA A 54 3.36 7.05 4.35
N PHE A 55 3.32 7.96 5.32
CA PHE A 55 2.23 8.90 5.46
C PHE A 55 2.42 10.05 4.47
N GLU A 56 1.35 10.41 3.78
CA GLU A 56 1.32 11.56 2.89
C GLU A 56 1.16 12.82 3.75
N GLU A 57 2.07 13.77 3.61
CA GLU A 57 2.13 14.94 4.50
C GLU A 57 0.87 15.80 4.43
N SER A 58 0.32 16.03 3.24
CA SER A 58 -0.92 16.79 3.04
C SER A 58 -2.11 16.13 3.73
N PHE A 59 -2.17 14.79 3.70
CA PHE A 59 -3.18 14.02 4.41
C PHE A 59 -2.96 14.02 5.93
N ALA A 60 -1.71 13.89 6.37
CA ALA A 60 -1.35 13.96 7.80
C ALA A 60 -1.81 15.26 8.42
N ARG A 61 -1.50 16.40 7.79
CA ARG A 61 -1.86 17.74 8.27
C ARG A 61 -3.37 17.91 8.45
N GLU A 62 -4.17 17.30 7.58
CA GLU A 62 -5.63 17.32 7.68
C GLU A 62 -6.19 16.47 8.81
N LEU A 63 -5.45 15.45 9.24
CA LEU A 63 -5.83 14.57 10.34
C LEU A 63 -5.29 15.04 11.69
N LEU A 64 -4.20 15.82 11.71
CA LEU A 64 -3.63 16.38 12.92
C LEU A 64 -4.69 17.22 13.66
N GLY A 65 -4.83 16.98 14.96
CA GLY A 65 -5.81 17.66 15.81
C GLY A 65 -7.25 17.11 15.72
N LYS A 66 -7.56 16.21 14.78
CA LYS A 66 -8.87 15.55 14.67
C LYS A 66 -8.83 14.17 15.32
N LYS A 67 -9.80 13.88 16.20
CA LYS A 67 -9.96 12.53 16.75
C LYS A 67 -10.40 11.59 15.63
N LEU A 68 -9.57 10.62 15.27
CA LEU A 68 -9.87 9.59 14.27
C LEU A 68 -11.07 8.76 14.74
N SER A 69 -12.26 9.21 14.36
CA SER A 69 -13.53 8.63 14.79
C SER A 69 -14.20 7.88 13.63
N LYS A 70 -15.38 7.32 13.88
CA LYS A 70 -16.23 6.82 12.78
C LYS A 70 -16.58 7.93 11.78
N GLY A 71 -16.61 9.20 12.20
CA GLY A 71 -16.84 10.36 11.32
C GLY A 71 -15.70 10.55 10.31
N THR A 72 -14.45 10.50 10.77
CA THR A 72 -13.27 10.65 9.90
C THR A 72 -13.20 9.63 8.77
N LYS A 73 -13.75 8.42 8.98
CA LYS A 73 -13.86 7.40 7.92
C LYS A 73 -14.91 7.73 6.86
N LYS A 74 -15.93 8.53 7.19
CA LYS A 74 -16.94 9.03 6.27
C LYS A 74 -16.44 10.23 5.46
N ASP A 75 -15.59 11.05 6.06
CA ASP A 75 -15.10 12.30 5.45
C ASP A 75 -13.85 12.09 4.55
N LEU A 76 -13.43 10.83 4.33
CA LEU A 76 -12.21 10.55 3.56
C LEU A 76 -12.30 11.02 2.10
N ASP A 77 -13.49 10.97 1.50
CA ASP A 77 -13.72 11.43 0.12
C ASP A 77 -13.54 12.95 0.02
N GLU A 78 -13.99 13.71 1.02
CA GLU A 78 -13.77 15.16 1.10
C GLU A 78 -12.31 15.52 1.35
N ILE A 79 -11.65 14.80 2.27
CA ILE A 79 -10.22 14.99 2.55
C ILE A 79 -9.38 14.65 1.31
N SER A 80 -9.75 13.61 0.57
CA SER A 80 -9.12 13.22 -0.70
C SER A 80 -9.21 14.35 -1.72
N ALA A 81 -10.40 14.93 -1.92
CA ALA A 81 -10.61 16.07 -2.81
C ALA A 81 -9.80 17.30 -2.40
N ARG A 82 -9.72 17.60 -1.09
CA ARG A 82 -8.98 18.77 -0.57
C ARG A 82 -7.45 18.61 -0.64
N THR A 83 -6.94 17.41 -0.42
CA THR A 83 -5.48 17.15 -0.33
C THR A 83 -4.85 16.67 -1.64
N GLY A 84 -5.67 16.25 -2.61
CA GLY A 84 -5.22 15.59 -3.83
C GLY A 84 -4.71 14.16 -3.62
N VAL A 85 -4.72 13.66 -2.37
CA VAL A 85 -4.32 12.29 -2.05
C VAL A 85 -5.43 11.34 -2.47
N SER A 86 -5.09 10.27 -3.20
CA SER A 86 -6.09 9.32 -3.67
C SER A 86 -6.88 8.69 -2.52
N ILE A 87 -8.18 8.47 -2.73
CA ILE A 87 -9.06 7.84 -1.72
C ILE A 87 -8.54 6.47 -1.26
N LYS A 88 -7.90 5.70 -2.16
CA LYS A 88 -7.23 4.43 -1.83
C LYS A 88 -6.10 4.64 -0.81
N SER A 89 -5.29 5.69 -1.00
CA SER A 89 -4.22 6.07 -0.08
C SER A 89 -4.76 6.58 1.25
N CYS A 90 -5.80 7.43 1.24
CA CYS A 90 -6.47 7.89 2.46
C CYS A 90 -6.97 6.71 3.31
N ARG A 91 -7.68 5.76 2.67
CA ARG A 91 -8.18 4.54 3.34
C ARG A 91 -7.05 3.67 3.90
N ARG A 92 -5.93 3.54 3.18
CA ARG A 92 -4.75 2.82 3.66
C ARG A 92 -4.13 3.49 4.88
N GLN A 93 -4.02 4.81 4.90
CA GLN A 93 -3.38 5.57 5.97
C GLN A 93 -4.22 5.60 7.27
N VAL A 94 -5.55 5.47 7.19
CA VAL A 94 -6.44 5.37 8.38
C VAL A 94 -6.80 3.94 8.76
N GLY A 95 -6.60 2.98 7.85
CA GLY A 95 -6.76 1.57 8.13
C GLY A 95 -5.54 1.09 8.90
N THR A 96 -5.71 0.65 10.14
CA THR A 96 -4.60 0.02 10.86
C THR A 96 -4.10 -1.15 10.01
N PRO A 97 -2.80 -1.21 9.65
CA PRO A 97 -2.27 -2.43 9.11
C PRO A 97 -2.43 -3.47 10.23
N LYS A 98 -3.19 -4.54 9.98
CA LYS A 98 -3.22 -5.69 10.88
C LYS A 98 -1.87 -6.41 10.75
N LEU A 99 -0.84 -5.80 11.32
CA LEU A 99 0.49 -6.36 11.46
C LEU A 99 0.38 -7.49 12.48
N GLY A 100 0.03 -8.69 12.00
CA GLY A 100 -0.06 -9.89 12.80
C GLY A 100 -1.27 -9.91 13.72
N GLY A 101 -1.99 -11.03 13.73
CA GLY A 101 -2.88 -11.31 14.86
C GLY A 101 -2.03 -11.29 16.13
N THR A 102 -2.50 -10.59 17.15
CA THR A 102 -2.07 -10.91 18.50
C THR A 102 -2.32 -12.41 18.68
N PRO A 103 -1.33 -13.23 19.10
CA PRO A 103 -1.63 -14.57 19.55
C PRO A 103 -2.59 -14.40 20.72
N LYS A 104 -3.85 -14.77 20.50
CA LYS A 104 -4.86 -14.90 21.54
C LYS A 104 -4.22 -15.82 22.57
N SER A 105 -3.84 -15.27 23.73
CA SER A 105 -3.39 -16.07 24.85
C SER A 105 -4.47 -17.11 25.10
N ARG A 106 -4.15 -18.37 24.76
CA ARG A 106 -4.94 -19.49 25.24
C ARG A 106 -4.79 -19.43 26.75
N GLY A 107 -5.90 -19.15 27.44
CA GLY A 107 -5.97 -19.37 28.87
C GLY A 107 -5.49 -20.79 29.13
N ALA A 108 -4.42 -20.90 29.90
CA ALA A 108 -4.05 -22.16 30.52
C ALA A 108 -5.10 -22.47 31.60
N PRO A 109 -5.48 -23.74 31.78
CA PRO A 109 -6.41 -24.18 32.81
C PRO A 109 -5.88 -23.92 34.21
#